data_AF-A0A8J2SUV4-F1
#
_entry.id   AF-A0A8J2SUV4-F1
#
_cell.length_a   1.000
_cell.length_b   1.000
_cell.length_c   1.000
_cell.angle_alpha   90.00
_cell.angle_beta   90.00
_cell.angle_gamma   90.00
#
_symmetry.space_group_name_H-M   'P 1'
#
loop_
_entity.id
_entity.type
_entity.pdbx_description
1 polymer ?
#
loop_
_entity_poly.entity_id
_entity_poly.type
_entity_poly.pdbx_seq_one_letter_code
_entity_poly.pdbx_strand_id
1 'polypeptide(L)'
;MASSYEEVTRILEQCRISHFRQAFLDNECDDSFLDIVEDGDLRELGLPLGPRVRLLKAVADRNAARAARAPAAAVTPTRTFAPPPPPPPQGSAHVAVPPPPPAAPASPRNEDNLCELCADREVDCAIAGCEHKFCRVCVDLWRRESVRKAQQNTMCPNCRAPFTEVVDIGTGRRAAAAAAPPRPAWGAAPPPPPVSLAATAAEEEARRRREAEAREAAERERAAAAARAREQERVAGENAAAVATIYAANDAPQWALRAGTGKSAAEVRAEALERARAAMWGAGATPLAVEAYVEAYAAAATGAFVDAEARALAKDRDDAAAAVISAFIGEVVAATRRDAASAALTEVAASSRMLEVIESRILQLVDENGGEFTASALPLLYTKRYGLKLDWKALGFERLGHLIQSLRVPVMLPPGFVPPGAPPPPIMIGSHSPLINPLMPGAPPLPGGMYYGTHQPPPPVAAASAPAPADAIAPQAALDAARNAP
;
A
#
# COMPACT_ATOMS: atom_id res chain seq x y z
N MET A 1 20.68 -5.00 -21.58
CA MET A 1 20.20 -5.99 -20.59
C MET A 1 21.10 -6.09 -19.36
N ALA A 2 22.45 -6.11 -19.47
CA ALA A 2 23.31 -6.15 -18.27
C ALA A 2 23.05 -5.00 -17.27
N SER A 3 22.76 -3.79 -17.77
CA SER A 3 22.53 -2.60 -16.92
C SER A 3 21.25 -2.63 -16.08
N SER A 4 20.19 -3.39 -16.46
CA SER A 4 18.95 -3.42 -15.68
C SER A 4 19.07 -4.35 -14.47
N TYR A 5 19.82 -5.44 -14.61
CA TYR A 5 19.97 -6.44 -13.54
C TYR A 5 20.99 -6.03 -12.46
N GLU A 6 21.97 -5.19 -12.81
CA GLU A 6 22.90 -4.60 -11.84
C GLU A 6 22.18 -3.76 -10.79
N GLU A 7 21.14 -3.01 -11.19
CA GLU A 7 20.36 -2.16 -10.29
C GLU A 7 19.55 -3.00 -9.28
N VAL A 8 18.92 -4.08 -9.77
CA VAL A 8 18.21 -5.06 -8.92
C VAL A 8 19.18 -5.67 -7.90
N THR A 9 20.36 -6.10 -8.36
CA THR A 9 21.40 -6.67 -7.50
C THR A 9 21.81 -5.68 -6.40
N ARG A 10 22.04 -4.42 -6.76
CA ARG A 10 22.45 -3.37 -5.82
C ARG A 10 21.42 -3.17 -4.70
N ILE A 11 20.14 -3.19 -5.05
CA ILE A 11 19.04 -3.02 -4.08
C ILE A 11 18.93 -4.25 -3.17
N LEU A 12 19.04 -5.46 -3.73
CA LEU A 12 19.03 -6.70 -2.94
C LEU A 12 20.21 -6.73 -1.95
N GLU A 13 21.39 -6.27 -2.35
CA GLU A 13 22.55 -6.12 -1.46
C GLU A 13 22.32 -5.07 -0.37
N GLN A 14 21.77 -3.90 -0.72
CA GLN A 14 21.43 -2.85 0.25
C GLN A 14 20.44 -3.33 1.31
N CYS A 15 19.47 -4.16 0.91
CA CYS A 15 18.49 -4.77 1.80
C CYS A 15 18.99 -6.01 2.54
N ARG A 16 20.23 -6.46 2.28
CA ARG A 16 20.84 -7.70 2.81
C ARG A 16 20.03 -8.96 2.50
N ILE A 17 19.54 -9.05 1.27
CA ILE A 17 18.72 -10.17 0.76
C ILE A 17 19.30 -10.74 -0.53
N SER A 18 20.62 -10.62 -0.71
CA SER A 18 21.36 -11.06 -1.90
C SER A 18 21.21 -12.56 -2.20
N HIS A 19 20.86 -13.39 -1.21
CA HIS A 19 20.61 -14.82 -1.45
C HIS A 19 19.32 -15.07 -2.26
N PHE A 20 18.40 -14.10 -2.36
CA PHE A 20 17.24 -14.16 -3.26
C PHE A 20 17.56 -13.75 -4.70
N ARG A 21 18.81 -13.39 -5.01
CA ARG A 21 19.23 -12.95 -6.35
C ARG A 21 18.87 -13.95 -7.45
N GLN A 22 19.05 -15.25 -7.18
CA GLN A 22 18.71 -16.30 -8.15
C GLN A 22 17.20 -16.37 -8.40
N ALA A 23 16.36 -16.22 -7.36
CA ALA A 23 14.92 -16.19 -7.53
C ALA A 23 14.45 -15.00 -8.40
N PHE A 24 15.08 -13.83 -8.27
CA PHE A 24 14.81 -12.69 -9.15
C PHE A 24 15.30 -12.95 -10.60
N LEU A 25 16.39 -13.70 -10.81
CA LEU A 25 16.83 -14.11 -12.16
C LEU A 25 15.88 -15.10 -12.80
N ASP A 26 15.50 -16.13 -12.04
CA ASP A 26 14.68 -17.23 -12.53
C ASP A 26 13.27 -16.75 -12.91
N ASN A 27 12.80 -15.65 -12.32
CA ASN A 27 11.52 -15.00 -12.62
C ASN A 27 11.66 -13.74 -13.52
N GLU A 28 12.85 -13.52 -14.11
CA GLU A 28 13.14 -12.41 -15.02
C GLU A 28 12.78 -11.01 -14.47
N CYS A 29 12.91 -10.81 -13.15
CA CYS A 29 12.61 -9.54 -12.49
C CYS A 29 13.70 -8.51 -12.80
N ASP A 30 13.35 -7.48 -13.58
CA ASP A 30 14.25 -6.41 -14.02
C ASP A 30 14.08 -5.09 -13.22
N ASP A 31 14.74 -4.01 -13.65
CA ASP A 31 14.62 -2.69 -12.99
C ASP A 31 13.19 -2.13 -13.03
N SER A 32 12.45 -2.45 -14.09
CA SER A 32 11.08 -2.01 -14.32
C SER A 32 10.11 -2.70 -13.35
N PHE A 33 10.34 -3.98 -13.05
CA PHE A 33 9.58 -4.72 -12.04
C PHE A 33 9.62 -4.02 -10.68
N LEU A 34 10.77 -3.47 -10.29
CA LEU A 34 10.92 -2.74 -9.02
C LEU A 34 10.10 -1.44 -8.98
N ASP A 35 9.63 -0.89 -10.10
CA ASP A 35 8.78 0.30 -10.09
C ASP A 35 7.32 -0.01 -9.76
N ILE A 36 6.89 -1.27 -9.95
CA ILE A 36 5.49 -1.72 -9.78
C ILE A 36 5.31 -2.82 -8.73
N VAL A 37 6.39 -3.29 -8.10
CA VAL A 37 6.37 -4.44 -7.19
C VAL A 37 5.50 -4.21 -5.94
N GLU A 38 4.62 -5.18 -5.65
CA GLU A 38 3.76 -5.21 -4.47
C GLU A 38 4.19 -6.30 -3.46
N ASP A 39 3.63 -6.31 -2.24
CA ASP A 39 3.92 -7.35 -1.23
C ASP A 39 3.50 -8.75 -1.72
N GLY A 40 2.47 -8.82 -2.56
CA GLY A 40 1.99 -10.06 -3.20
C GLY A 40 3.06 -10.71 -4.07
N ASP A 41 3.66 -9.95 -4.99
CA ASP A 41 4.67 -10.45 -5.91
C ASP A 41 5.90 -10.96 -5.17
N LEU A 42 6.34 -10.23 -4.13
CA LEU A 42 7.47 -10.66 -3.31
C LEU A 42 7.15 -11.93 -2.49
N ARG A 43 5.90 -12.14 -2.12
CA ARG A 43 5.45 -13.37 -1.47
C ARG A 43 5.48 -14.55 -2.44
N GLU A 44 5.08 -14.34 -3.69
CA GLU A 44 5.14 -15.36 -4.74
C GLU A 44 6.58 -15.75 -5.10
N LEU A 45 7.51 -14.78 -5.05
CA LEU A 45 8.96 -15.01 -5.13
C LEU A 45 9.55 -15.75 -3.91
N GLY A 46 8.74 -16.07 -2.89
CA GLY A 46 9.15 -16.83 -1.72
C GLY A 46 9.84 -16.02 -0.62
N LEU A 47 9.76 -14.68 -0.65
CA LEU A 47 10.39 -13.86 0.38
C LEU A 47 9.56 -13.90 1.69
N PRO A 48 10.19 -14.14 2.85
CA PRO A 48 9.52 -14.04 4.14
C PRO A 48 9.23 -12.57 4.48
N LEU A 49 8.26 -12.33 5.37
CA LEU A 49 7.70 -11.01 5.65
C LEU A 49 8.76 -9.92 5.96
N GLY A 50 9.80 -10.26 6.73
CA GLY A 50 10.87 -9.31 7.08
C GLY A 50 11.62 -8.75 5.86
N PRO A 51 12.29 -9.61 5.06
CA PRO A 51 12.85 -9.26 3.76
C PRO A 51 11.92 -8.48 2.83
N ARG A 52 10.64 -8.86 2.73
CA ARG A 52 9.68 -8.15 1.87
C ARG A 52 9.51 -6.69 2.27
N VAL A 53 9.23 -6.44 3.56
CA VAL A 53 9.05 -5.08 4.08
C VAL A 53 10.31 -4.23 3.88
N ARG A 54 11.51 -4.83 4.02
CA ARG A 54 12.78 -4.13 3.77
C ARG A 54 12.96 -3.76 2.30
N LEU A 55 12.62 -4.66 1.38
CA LEU A 55 12.72 -4.42 -0.05
C LEU A 55 11.72 -3.36 -0.51
N LEU A 56 10.44 -3.48 -0.12
CA LEU A 56 9.41 -2.48 -0.44
C LEU A 56 9.78 -1.09 0.05
N LYS A 57 10.35 -0.98 1.26
CA LYS A 57 10.84 0.29 1.78
C LYS A 57 11.97 0.87 0.92
N ALA A 58 12.97 0.04 0.56
CA ALA A 58 14.08 0.50 -0.26
C ALA A 58 13.65 0.92 -1.68
N VAL A 59 12.68 0.20 -2.25
CA VAL A 59 12.04 0.56 -3.52
C VAL A 59 11.29 1.90 -3.40
N ALA A 60 10.52 2.11 -2.35
CA ALA A 60 9.83 3.38 -2.11
C ALA A 60 10.83 4.56 -1.97
N ASP A 61 11.91 4.37 -1.21
CA ASP A 61 12.98 5.37 -1.05
C ASP A 61 13.68 5.66 -2.39
N ARG A 62 13.92 4.64 -3.21
CA ARG A 62 14.46 4.78 -4.58
C ARG A 62 13.54 5.59 -5.48
N ASN A 63 12.25 5.28 -5.47
CA ASN A 63 11.27 5.93 -6.34
C ASN A 63 11.08 7.39 -5.92
N ALA A 64 11.09 7.68 -4.62
CA ALA A 64 11.13 9.05 -4.11
C ALA A 64 12.39 9.81 -4.55
N ALA A 65 13.57 9.17 -4.52
CA ALA A 65 14.81 9.78 -4.98
C ALA A 65 14.83 10.01 -6.50
N ARG A 66 14.27 9.10 -7.31
CA ARG A 66 14.09 9.29 -8.76
C ARG A 66 13.11 10.44 -9.04
N ALA A 67 11.97 10.50 -8.35
CA ALA A 67 11.01 11.59 -8.48
C ALA A 67 11.62 12.96 -8.12
N ALA A 68 12.47 13.02 -7.09
CA ALA A 68 13.18 14.25 -6.71
C ALA A 68 14.27 14.67 -7.71
N ARG A 69 14.86 13.72 -8.45
CA ARG A 69 15.89 13.97 -9.48
C ARG A 69 15.31 14.19 -10.86
N ALA A 70 14.08 13.76 -11.11
CA ALA A 70 13.40 14.03 -12.36
C ALA A 70 13.45 15.55 -12.58
N PRO A 71 14.18 16.04 -13.60
CA PRO A 71 14.24 17.47 -13.86
C PRO A 71 12.79 17.90 -14.03
N ALA A 72 12.36 18.89 -13.24
CA ALA A 72 11.07 19.53 -13.43
C ALA A 72 11.01 19.87 -14.91
N ALA A 73 10.26 19.07 -15.67
CA ALA A 73 10.26 19.15 -17.12
C ALA A 73 10.00 20.60 -17.42
N ALA A 74 11.00 21.25 -18.04
CA ALA A 74 10.96 22.67 -18.29
C ALA A 74 9.68 22.94 -19.07
N VAL A 75 8.65 23.37 -18.36
CA VAL A 75 7.50 24.06 -18.93
C VAL A 75 8.15 25.28 -19.55
N THR A 76 8.46 25.20 -20.84
CA THR A 76 9.06 26.27 -21.60
C THR A 76 8.20 27.50 -21.35
N PRO A 77 8.65 28.51 -20.58
CA PRO A 77 7.86 29.72 -20.45
C PRO A 77 7.84 30.36 -21.84
N THR A 78 6.64 30.58 -22.38
CA THR A 78 6.44 31.37 -23.59
C THR A 78 7.23 32.66 -23.45
N ARG A 79 8.21 32.83 -24.32
CA ARG A 79 9.26 33.82 -24.22
C ARG A 79 8.71 35.19 -24.61
N THR A 80 8.21 35.96 -23.64
CA THR A 80 7.98 37.40 -23.82
C THR A 80 9.35 38.10 -23.81
N PHE A 81 9.71 38.72 -24.94
CA PHE A 81 10.95 39.49 -25.09
C PHE A 81 11.01 40.64 -24.08
N ALA A 82 11.91 40.56 -23.10
CA ALA A 82 12.28 41.66 -22.21
C ALA A 82 13.80 41.94 -22.32
N PRO A 83 14.23 43.21 -22.25
CA PRO A 83 15.63 43.61 -22.41
C PRO A 83 16.54 43.15 -21.25
N PRO A 84 17.85 43.00 -21.49
CA PRO A 84 18.77 42.32 -20.58
C PRO A 84 19.07 43.13 -19.30
N PRO A 85 19.08 42.48 -18.12
CA PRO A 85 19.47 43.12 -16.86
C PRO A 85 21.00 43.25 -16.68
N PRO A 86 21.47 44.22 -15.88
CA PRO A 86 22.88 44.44 -15.59
C PRO A 86 23.51 43.35 -14.68
N PRO A 87 24.85 43.18 -14.71
CA PRO A 87 25.55 42.12 -14.00
C PRO A 87 25.59 42.32 -12.47
N PRO A 88 25.50 41.25 -11.66
CA PRO A 88 25.54 41.34 -10.20
C PRO A 88 26.97 41.49 -9.64
N PRO A 89 27.12 42.12 -8.46
CA PRO A 89 28.41 42.27 -7.77
C PRO A 89 28.89 40.94 -7.19
N GLN A 90 30.19 40.70 -7.36
CA GLN A 90 30.92 39.57 -6.81
C GLN A 90 31.18 39.80 -5.31
N GLY A 91 30.86 38.81 -4.48
CA GLY A 91 31.44 38.72 -3.14
C GLY A 91 30.51 38.09 -2.11
N SER A 92 30.73 36.80 -1.83
CA SER A 92 30.71 36.23 -0.46
C SER A 92 31.22 34.80 -0.49
N ALA A 93 32.27 34.56 0.28
CA ALA A 93 33.00 33.30 0.39
C ALA A 93 32.17 32.25 1.13
N HIS A 94 31.99 31.07 0.52
CA HIS A 94 31.53 29.87 1.20
C HIS A 94 32.71 29.25 1.97
N VAL A 95 32.55 29.15 3.30
CA VAL A 95 33.43 28.36 4.17
C VAL A 95 33.21 26.88 3.84
N ALA A 96 34.24 26.24 3.29
CA ALA A 96 34.26 24.82 2.96
C ALA A 96 34.30 23.97 4.24
N VAL A 97 33.29 23.13 4.43
CA VAL A 97 33.33 22.02 5.41
C VAL A 97 34.17 20.90 4.80
N PRO A 98 35.24 20.41 5.47
CA PRO A 98 36.06 19.34 4.94
C PRO A 98 35.25 18.03 4.86
N PRO A 99 35.40 17.23 3.78
CA PRO A 99 34.73 15.94 3.65
C PRO A 99 35.22 14.97 4.74
N PRO A 100 34.32 14.14 5.30
CA PRO A 100 34.70 13.10 6.25
C PRO A 100 35.68 12.11 5.58
N PRO A 101 36.67 11.58 6.33
CA PRO A 101 37.63 10.63 5.80
C PRO A 101 36.93 9.38 5.25
N PRO A 102 37.45 8.76 4.17
CA PRO A 102 36.86 7.57 3.59
C PRO A 102 36.76 6.47 4.64
N ALA A 103 35.55 5.94 4.83
CA ALA A 103 35.31 4.82 5.72
C ALA A 103 36.23 3.67 5.32
N ALA A 104 36.98 3.14 6.29
CA ALA A 104 37.81 1.96 6.10
C ALA A 104 36.95 0.83 5.49
N PRO A 105 37.48 0.05 4.54
CA PRO A 105 36.74 -1.06 3.95
C PRO A 105 36.27 -1.98 5.07
N ALA A 106 34.96 -2.15 5.18
CA ALA A 106 34.36 -3.06 6.15
C ALA A 106 34.94 -4.45 5.89
N SER A 107 35.63 -5.00 6.88
CA SER A 107 36.07 -6.40 6.86
C SER A 107 34.88 -7.28 6.46
N PRO A 108 35.08 -8.37 5.69
CA PRO A 108 34.01 -9.29 5.33
C PRO A 108 33.29 -9.72 6.61
N ARG A 109 32.00 -9.38 6.70
CA ARG A 109 31.19 -9.69 7.87
C ARG A 109 31.06 -11.19 7.97
N ASN A 110 31.60 -11.75 9.03
CA ASN A 110 31.42 -13.16 9.34
C ASN A 110 29.96 -13.38 9.78
N GLU A 111 29.18 -14.11 8.97
CA GLU A 111 27.76 -14.40 9.21
C GLU A 111 27.55 -15.17 10.52
N ASP A 112 28.58 -15.84 11.02
CA ASP A 112 28.58 -16.55 12.31
C ASP A 112 28.53 -15.60 13.54
N ASN A 113 28.63 -14.28 13.34
CA ASN A 113 28.64 -13.29 14.43
C ASN A 113 27.36 -12.44 14.50
N LEU A 114 26.23 -12.90 13.97
CA LEU A 114 24.95 -12.20 14.09
C LEU A 114 24.20 -12.56 15.37
N CYS A 115 23.54 -11.57 15.96
CA CYS A 115 22.72 -11.73 17.17
C CYS A 115 21.58 -12.73 16.96
N GLU A 116 21.50 -13.77 17.79
CA GLU A 116 20.46 -14.81 17.70
C GLU A 116 19.02 -14.27 17.91
N LEU A 117 18.83 -13.12 18.57
CA LEU A 117 17.49 -12.54 18.76
C LEU A 117 16.96 -11.76 17.56
N CYS A 118 17.82 -10.96 16.91
CA CYS A 118 17.37 -10.04 15.85
C CYS A 118 17.92 -10.38 14.47
N ALA A 119 18.94 -11.23 14.37
CA ALA A 119 19.65 -11.57 13.14
C ALA A 119 20.19 -10.37 12.33
N ASP A 120 20.17 -9.16 12.89
CA ASP A 120 20.43 -7.91 12.14
C ASP A 120 21.75 -7.22 12.56
N ARG A 121 22.17 -7.43 13.81
CA ARG A 121 23.31 -6.76 14.43
C ARG A 121 24.39 -7.77 14.83
N GLU A 122 25.63 -7.34 14.73
CA GLU A 122 26.78 -8.10 15.22
C GLU A 122 26.66 -8.32 16.73
N VAL A 123 27.10 -9.50 17.18
CA VAL A 123 27.17 -9.84 18.59
C VAL A 123 28.25 -9.00 19.26
N ASP A 124 27.87 -8.25 20.28
CA ASP A 124 28.76 -7.48 21.15
C ASP A 124 28.64 -7.87 22.63
N CYS A 125 27.70 -8.75 23.00
CA CYS A 125 27.46 -9.20 24.37
C CYS A 125 27.37 -10.74 24.48
N ALA A 126 27.97 -11.30 25.52
CA ALA A 126 27.82 -12.68 25.95
C ALA A 126 27.19 -12.74 27.35
N ILE A 127 26.31 -13.71 27.59
CA ILE A 127 25.70 -13.90 28.91
C ILE A 127 26.66 -14.70 29.80
N ALA A 128 26.99 -14.18 30.99
CA ALA A 128 27.83 -14.94 31.92
C ALA A 128 27.09 -16.19 32.42
N GLY A 129 27.71 -17.36 32.28
CA GLY A 129 27.14 -18.65 32.69
C GLY A 129 26.46 -19.44 31.57
N CYS A 130 26.38 -18.91 30.34
CA CYS A 130 26.05 -19.71 29.15
C CYS A 130 26.84 -19.24 27.92
N GLU A 131 26.81 -20.01 26.83
CA GLU A 131 27.58 -19.71 25.61
C GLU A 131 26.83 -18.80 24.62
N HIS A 132 25.63 -18.34 24.97
CA HIS A 132 24.79 -17.56 24.06
C HIS A 132 25.23 -16.10 23.94
N LYS A 133 25.10 -15.61 22.72
CA LYS A 133 25.70 -14.39 22.22
C LYS A 133 24.63 -13.53 21.55
N PHE A 134 24.54 -12.27 21.98
CA PHE A 134 23.51 -11.34 21.52
C PHE A 134 24.08 -9.95 21.26
N CYS A 135 23.33 -9.11 20.53
CA CYS A 135 23.61 -7.68 20.50
C CYS A 135 23.07 -6.98 21.76
N ARG A 136 23.75 -5.91 22.18
CA ARG A 136 23.50 -5.18 23.43
C ARG A 136 22.10 -4.62 23.52
N VAL A 137 21.55 -4.17 22.40
CA VAL A 137 20.16 -3.67 22.34
C VAL A 137 19.15 -4.76 22.68
N CYS A 138 19.33 -5.97 22.15
CA CYS A 138 18.45 -7.11 22.45
C CYS A 138 18.56 -7.52 23.92
N VAL A 139 19.77 -7.56 24.48
CA VAL A 139 19.99 -7.91 25.90
C VAL A 139 19.38 -6.85 26.83
N ASP A 140 19.56 -5.56 26.53
CA ASP A 140 19.02 -4.47 27.34
C ASP A 140 17.49 -4.43 27.30
N LEU A 141 16.88 -4.63 26.13
CA LEU A 141 15.42 -4.73 26.00
C LEU A 141 14.87 -5.92 26.79
N TRP A 142 15.51 -7.08 26.66
CA TRP A 142 15.13 -8.28 27.41
C TRP A 142 15.22 -8.06 28.92
N ARG A 143 16.33 -7.48 29.40
CA ARG A 143 16.50 -7.12 30.82
C ARG A 143 15.38 -6.20 31.31
N ARG A 144 15.04 -5.15 30.55
CA ARG A 144 13.95 -4.22 30.90
C ARG A 144 12.60 -4.95 30.99
N GLU A 145 12.35 -5.90 30.11
CA GLU A 145 11.09 -6.65 30.10
C GLU A 145 11.00 -7.67 31.25
N SER A 146 12.10 -8.37 31.57
CA SER A 146 12.17 -9.25 32.75
C SER A 146 11.96 -8.47 34.06
N VAL A 147 12.54 -7.27 34.16
CA VAL A 147 12.32 -6.36 35.31
C VAL A 147 10.86 -5.93 35.39
N ARG A 148 10.24 -5.55 34.26
CA ARG A 148 8.81 -5.19 34.19
C ARG A 148 7.90 -6.34 34.62
N LYS A 149 8.26 -7.58 34.25
CA LYS A 149 7.54 -8.81 34.63
C LYS A 149 7.85 -9.30 36.05
N ALA A 150 8.62 -8.54 36.83
CA ALA A 150 9.05 -8.89 38.19
C ALA A 150 9.68 -10.28 38.33
N GLN A 151 10.31 -10.78 37.25
CA GLN A 151 11.06 -12.03 37.32
C GLN A 151 12.32 -11.76 38.13
N GLN A 152 12.41 -12.42 39.29
CA GLN A 152 13.48 -12.19 40.27
C GLN A 152 14.88 -12.51 39.70
N ASN A 153 14.96 -13.28 38.61
CA ASN A 153 16.17 -13.59 37.89
C ASN A 153 16.00 -13.30 36.39
N THR A 154 16.91 -12.52 35.81
CA THR A 154 17.01 -12.41 34.35
C THR A 154 17.45 -13.75 33.79
N MET A 155 16.61 -14.37 32.96
CA MET A 155 16.88 -15.67 32.32
C MET A 155 17.37 -15.46 30.90
N CYS A 156 18.37 -16.24 30.47
CA CYS A 156 18.86 -16.20 29.09
C CYS A 156 17.69 -16.44 28.12
N PRO A 157 17.52 -15.61 27.06
CA PRO A 157 16.42 -15.79 26.11
C PRO A 157 16.41 -17.16 25.43
N ASN A 158 17.59 -17.75 25.21
CA ASN A 158 17.73 -19.00 24.48
C ASN A 158 17.67 -20.21 25.43
N CYS A 159 18.66 -20.41 26.31
CA CYS A 159 18.70 -21.57 27.20
C CYS A 159 17.95 -21.41 28.53
N ARG A 160 17.36 -20.24 28.81
CA ARG A 160 16.63 -19.98 30.07
C ARG A 160 17.46 -20.09 31.35
N ALA A 161 18.79 -20.24 31.27
CA ALA A 161 19.64 -20.22 32.45
C ALA A 161 19.59 -18.84 33.13
N PRO A 162 19.49 -18.78 34.47
CA PRO A 162 19.55 -17.51 35.19
C PRO A 162 20.94 -16.88 35.03
N PHE A 163 20.99 -15.57 34.79
CA PHE A 163 22.24 -14.84 34.69
C PHE A 163 22.16 -13.50 35.41
N THR A 164 23.27 -13.07 36.02
CA THR A 164 23.42 -11.80 36.74
C THR A 164 24.33 -10.83 36.01
N GLU A 165 25.17 -11.31 35.10
CA GLU A 165 26.21 -10.54 34.42
C GLU A 165 26.11 -10.71 32.91
N VAL A 166 26.38 -9.62 32.19
CA VAL A 166 26.56 -9.62 30.74
C VAL A 166 27.97 -9.11 30.48
N VAL A 167 28.71 -9.87 29.67
CA VAL A 167 30.10 -9.57 29.31
C VAL A 167 30.10 -8.95 27.92
N ASP A 168 30.64 -7.75 27.79
CA ASP A 168 30.88 -7.12 26.50
C ASP A 168 32.06 -7.84 25.81
N ILE A 169 31.83 -8.43 24.63
CA ILE A 169 32.80 -9.29 23.95
C ILE A 169 34.02 -8.49 23.47
N GLY A 170 33.82 -7.26 23.01
CA GLY A 170 34.89 -6.42 22.49
C GLY A 170 35.80 -5.86 23.59
N THR A 171 35.25 -5.57 24.76
CA THR A 171 35.99 -4.91 25.86
C THR A 171 36.30 -5.83 27.03
N GLY A 172 35.70 -7.03 27.08
CA GLY A 172 35.76 -7.94 28.24
C GLY A 172 35.10 -7.39 29.50
N ARG A 173 34.46 -6.22 29.45
CA ARG A 173 33.88 -5.56 30.62
C ARG A 173 32.60 -6.26 31.02
N ARG A 174 32.52 -6.62 32.30
CA ARG A 174 31.33 -7.18 32.94
C ARG A 174 30.41 -6.03 33.35
N ALA A 175 29.23 -5.97 32.74
CA ALA A 175 28.15 -5.11 33.20
C ALA A 175 27.30 -5.89 34.20
N ALA A 176 27.49 -5.60 35.49
CA ALA A 176 26.60 -6.09 36.54
C ALA A 176 25.17 -5.69 36.18
N ALA A 177 24.21 -6.62 36.30
CA ALA A 177 22.81 -6.24 36.29
C ALA A 177 22.63 -5.16 37.36
N ALA A 178 22.15 -3.98 36.97
CA ALA A 178 21.79 -2.95 37.94
C ALA A 178 20.85 -3.62 38.94
N ALA A 179 21.34 -3.79 40.18
CA ALA A 179 20.58 -4.44 41.23
C ALA A 179 19.26 -3.70 41.31
N ALA A 180 18.15 -4.41 41.07
CA ALA A 180 16.84 -3.82 41.27
C ALA A 180 16.84 -3.26 42.70
N PRO A 181 16.44 -1.99 42.90
CA PRO A 181 16.42 -1.41 44.24
C PRO A 181 15.65 -2.37 45.16
N PRO A 182 16.16 -2.67 46.36
CA PRO A 182 15.52 -3.60 47.27
C PRO A 182 14.06 -3.18 47.41
N ARG A 183 13.13 -4.09 47.13
CA ARG A 183 11.70 -3.81 47.30
C ARG A 183 11.51 -3.36 48.75
N PRO A 184 10.92 -2.19 49.02
CA PRO A 184 10.50 -1.87 50.37
C PRO A 184 9.56 -2.99 50.83
N ALA A 185 9.83 -3.51 52.03
CA ALA A 185 9.01 -4.54 52.64
C ALA A 185 7.54 -4.10 52.58
N TRP A 186 6.69 -4.94 52.00
CA TRP A 186 5.25 -4.71 51.97
C TRP A 186 4.77 -4.57 53.42
N GLY A 187 4.42 -3.36 53.86
CA GLY A 187 3.87 -3.15 55.19
C GLY A 187 3.98 -1.76 55.82
N ALA A 188 4.83 -0.86 55.33
CA ALA A 188 4.94 0.49 55.88
C ALA A 188 4.90 1.54 54.78
N ALA A 189 3.71 2.03 54.46
CA ALA A 189 3.57 3.25 53.69
C ALA A 189 4.09 4.42 54.55
N PRO A 190 5.17 5.12 54.15
CA PRO A 190 5.55 6.34 54.83
C PRO A 190 4.38 7.34 54.75
N PRO A 191 4.13 8.13 55.81
CA PRO A 191 3.09 9.15 55.76
C PRO A 191 3.39 10.10 54.58
N PRO A 192 2.39 10.47 53.78
CA PRO A 192 2.60 11.36 52.66
C PRO A 192 3.21 12.68 53.18
N PRO A 193 4.23 13.24 52.51
CA PRO A 193 4.76 14.54 52.88
C PRO A 193 3.62 15.59 52.83
N PRO A 194 3.62 16.59 53.72
CA PRO A 194 2.60 17.63 53.71
C PRO A 194 2.62 18.33 52.35
N VAL A 195 1.55 18.16 51.58
CA VAL A 195 1.39 18.77 50.27
C VAL A 195 1.23 20.28 50.49
N SER A 196 2.24 21.05 50.05
CA SER A 196 2.17 22.51 50.08
C SER A 196 1.07 22.98 49.12
N LEU A 197 0.00 23.55 49.67
CA LEU A 197 -1.12 24.10 48.87
C LEU A 197 -0.63 25.16 47.85
N ALA A 198 0.46 25.87 48.13
CA ALA A 198 1.06 26.82 47.19
C ALA A 198 1.69 26.13 45.96
N ALA A 199 2.30 24.95 46.14
CA ALA A 199 2.83 24.17 45.01
C ALA A 199 1.70 23.69 44.09
N THR A 200 0.54 23.34 44.65
CA THR A 200 -0.61 22.88 43.85
C THR A 200 -1.23 23.99 42.99
N ALA A 201 -1.19 25.25 43.42
CA ALA A 201 -1.70 26.38 42.63
C ALA A 201 -0.83 26.68 41.40
N ALA A 202 0.50 26.65 41.57
CA ALA A 202 1.44 26.86 40.47
C ALA A 202 1.40 25.71 39.45
N GLU A 203 1.26 24.46 39.92
CA GLU A 203 1.09 23.29 39.06
C GLU A 203 -0.22 23.35 38.26
N GLU A 204 -1.31 23.79 38.89
CA GLU A 204 -2.61 23.99 38.24
C GLU A 204 -2.54 25.07 37.15
N GLU A 205 -1.89 26.21 37.41
CA GLU A 205 -1.69 27.25 36.40
C GLU A 205 -0.83 26.76 35.23
N ALA A 206 0.26 26.04 35.51
CA ALA A 206 1.10 25.44 34.48
C ALA A 206 0.33 24.41 33.64
N ARG A 207 -0.58 23.64 34.25
CA ARG A 207 -1.48 22.72 33.52
C ARG A 207 -2.40 23.50 32.59
N ARG A 208 -3.04 24.58 33.06
CA ARG A 208 -3.91 25.43 32.23
C ARG A 208 -3.17 26.06 31.05
N ARG A 209 -1.93 26.50 31.25
CA ARG A 209 -1.10 27.02 30.15
C ARG A 209 -0.80 25.94 29.10
N ARG A 210 -0.39 24.74 29.53
CA ARG A 210 -0.16 23.61 28.61
C ARG A 210 -1.42 23.20 27.86
N GLU A 211 -2.58 23.20 28.53
CA GLU A 211 -3.87 22.92 27.88
C GLU A 211 -4.29 24.01 26.89
N ALA A 212 -3.99 25.28 27.16
CA ALA A 212 -4.24 26.39 26.24
C ALA A 212 -3.34 26.30 25.01
N GLU A 213 -2.04 26.06 25.21
CA GLU A 213 -1.07 25.83 24.14
C GLU A 213 -1.44 24.61 23.28
N ALA A 214 -1.89 23.52 23.91
CA ALA A 214 -2.36 22.33 23.18
C ALA A 214 -3.62 22.61 22.34
N ARG A 215 -4.57 23.42 22.85
CA ARG A 215 -5.75 23.82 22.08
C ARG A 215 -5.38 24.70 20.88
N GLU A 216 -4.48 25.66 21.09
CA GLU A 216 -3.99 26.53 20.03
C GLU A 216 -3.22 25.73 18.96
N ALA A 217 -2.38 24.77 19.37
CA ALA A 217 -1.69 23.87 18.46
C ALA A 217 -2.67 23.02 17.64
N ALA A 218 -3.71 22.47 18.28
CA ALA A 218 -4.76 21.70 17.60
C ALA A 218 -5.61 22.55 16.65
N GLU A 219 -5.81 23.83 16.94
CA GLU A 219 -6.46 24.77 16.02
C GLU A 219 -5.57 25.10 14.82
N ARG A 220 -4.27 25.36 15.05
CA ARG A 220 -3.29 25.55 13.97
C ARG A 220 -3.19 24.32 13.06
N GLU A 221 -3.22 23.12 13.63
CA GLU A 221 -3.20 21.87 12.86
C GLU A 221 -4.46 21.70 12.01
N ARG A 222 -5.65 22.00 12.57
CA ARG A 222 -6.92 21.99 11.82
C ARG A 222 -6.93 23.03 10.71
N ALA A 223 -6.42 24.24 10.96
CA ALA A 223 -6.31 25.29 9.94
C ALA A 223 -5.35 24.87 8.81
N ALA A 224 -4.20 24.26 9.15
CA ALA A 224 -3.26 23.74 8.17
C ALA A 224 -3.85 22.57 7.36
N ALA A 225 -4.62 21.68 8.00
CA ALA A 225 -5.33 20.61 7.30
C ALA A 225 -6.38 21.15 6.32
N ALA A 226 -7.16 22.15 6.73
CA ALA A 226 -8.13 22.82 5.86
C ALA A 226 -7.44 23.55 4.70
N ALA A 227 -6.27 24.17 4.92
CA ALA A 227 -5.48 24.77 3.84
C ALA A 227 -4.98 23.72 2.83
N ARG A 228 -4.47 22.57 3.31
CA ARG A 228 -4.07 21.45 2.43
C ARG A 228 -5.24 20.89 1.64
N ALA A 229 -6.42 20.76 2.25
CA ALA A 229 -7.62 20.29 1.56
C ALA A 229 -8.04 21.23 0.42
N ARG A 230 -8.02 22.55 0.64
CA ARG A 230 -8.31 23.56 -0.40
C ARG A 230 -7.29 23.52 -1.54
N GLU A 231 -6.02 23.33 -1.22
CA GLU A 231 -4.97 23.20 -2.24
C GLU A 231 -5.13 21.93 -3.07
N GLN A 232 -5.47 20.80 -2.44
CA GLN A 232 -5.78 19.55 -3.15
C GLN A 232 -6.97 19.71 -4.09
N GLU A 233 -8.02 20.42 -3.67
CA GLU A 233 -9.19 20.70 -4.51
C GLU A 233 -8.84 21.61 -5.70
N ARG A 234 -7.99 22.62 -5.50
CA ARG A 234 -7.46 23.48 -6.58
C ARG A 234 -6.67 22.67 -7.61
N VAL A 235 -5.72 21.84 -7.16
CA VAL A 235 -4.92 20.98 -8.03
C VAL A 235 -5.78 19.96 -8.77
N ALA A 236 -6.81 19.41 -8.13
CA ALA A 236 -7.77 18.52 -8.79
C ALA A 236 -8.54 19.24 -9.91
N GLY A 237 -8.95 20.50 -9.70
CA GLY A 237 -9.56 21.33 -10.74
C GLY A 237 -8.63 21.60 -11.93
N GLU A 238 -7.37 21.94 -11.67
CA GLU A 238 -6.36 22.17 -12.73
C GLU A 238 -6.10 20.90 -13.55
N ASN A 239 -5.95 19.76 -12.89
CA ASN A 239 -5.78 18.47 -13.56
C ASN A 239 -7.01 18.10 -14.39
N ALA A 240 -8.23 18.32 -13.86
CA ALA A 240 -9.46 18.08 -14.59
C ALA A 240 -9.56 18.95 -15.85
N ALA A 241 -9.19 20.23 -15.79
CA ALA A 241 -9.14 21.12 -16.94
C ALA A 241 -8.09 20.69 -17.99
N ALA A 242 -6.92 20.23 -17.56
CA ALA A 242 -5.90 19.69 -18.47
C ALA A 242 -6.39 18.44 -19.20
N VAL A 243 -7.02 17.50 -18.48
CA VAL A 243 -7.61 16.29 -19.05
C VAL A 243 -8.73 16.64 -20.04
N ALA A 244 -9.60 17.59 -19.69
CA ALA A 244 -10.66 18.09 -20.57
C ALA A 244 -10.12 18.62 -21.91
N THR A 245 -8.99 19.35 -21.87
CA THR A 245 -8.34 19.88 -23.07
C THR A 245 -7.84 18.76 -23.98
N ILE A 246 -7.28 17.69 -23.42
CA ILE A 246 -6.82 16.52 -24.18
C ILE A 246 -8.00 15.80 -24.84
N TYR A 247 -9.09 15.58 -24.10
CA TYR A 247 -10.29 14.94 -24.65
C TYR A 247 -10.93 15.79 -25.76
N ALA A 248 -11.05 17.10 -25.55
CA ALA A 248 -11.58 18.00 -26.56
C ALA A 248 -10.70 18.03 -27.83
N ALA A 249 -9.37 17.94 -27.69
CA ALA A 249 -8.45 17.84 -28.82
C ALA A 249 -8.64 16.52 -29.59
N ASN A 250 -8.85 15.40 -28.89
CA ASN A 250 -9.16 14.11 -29.52
C ASN A 250 -10.51 14.12 -30.25
N ASP A 251 -11.48 14.88 -29.74
CA ASP A 251 -12.80 15.06 -30.36
C ASP A 251 -12.83 16.17 -31.42
N ALA A 252 -11.72 16.88 -31.64
CA ALA A 252 -11.65 17.98 -32.62
C ALA A 252 -12.13 17.61 -34.03
N PRO A 253 -11.87 16.41 -34.58
CA PRO A 253 -12.45 16.00 -35.86
C PRO A 253 -13.98 15.94 -35.85
N GLN A 254 -14.58 15.48 -34.75
CA GLN A 254 -16.05 15.45 -34.61
C GLN A 254 -16.63 16.86 -34.58
N TRP A 255 -15.96 17.79 -33.88
CA TRP A 255 -16.36 19.19 -33.85
C TRP A 255 -16.21 19.88 -35.21
N ALA A 256 -15.16 19.56 -35.97
CA ALA A 256 -14.98 20.05 -37.33
C ALA A 256 -16.08 19.55 -38.30
N LEU A 257 -16.52 18.29 -38.16
CA LEU A 257 -17.66 17.75 -38.91
C LEU A 257 -18.94 18.54 -38.64
N ARG A 258 -19.16 19.01 -37.41
CA ARG A 258 -20.33 19.85 -37.06
C ARG A 258 -20.31 21.20 -37.79
N ALA A 259 -19.15 21.80 -38.04
CA ALA A 259 -19.02 23.03 -38.84
C ALA A 259 -19.57 22.83 -40.27
N GLY A 260 -19.29 21.67 -40.87
CA GLY A 260 -19.84 21.31 -42.19
C GLY A 260 -21.37 21.15 -42.21
N THR A 261 -22.01 20.94 -41.05
CA THR A 261 -23.48 20.78 -40.94
C THR A 261 -24.23 22.09 -40.72
N GLY A 262 -23.54 23.23 -40.67
CA GLY A 262 -24.16 24.55 -40.48
C GLY A 262 -24.56 24.87 -39.05
N LYS A 263 -24.08 24.11 -38.05
CA LYS A 263 -24.26 24.46 -36.63
C LYS A 263 -23.48 25.72 -36.30
N SER A 264 -24.03 26.57 -35.44
CA SER A 264 -23.32 27.72 -34.89
C SER A 264 -22.36 27.31 -33.77
N ALA A 265 -21.34 28.14 -33.50
CA ALA A 265 -20.42 27.94 -32.39
C ALA A 265 -21.13 27.86 -31.02
N ALA A 266 -22.24 28.58 -30.85
CA ALA A 266 -23.05 28.54 -29.63
C ALA A 266 -23.74 27.18 -29.42
N GLU A 267 -24.26 26.57 -30.48
CA GLU A 267 -24.87 25.23 -30.43
C GLU A 267 -23.82 24.15 -30.16
N VAL A 268 -22.63 24.28 -30.77
CA VAL A 268 -21.51 23.37 -30.51
C VAL A 268 -21.04 23.48 -29.06
N ARG A 269 -20.96 24.69 -28.50
CA ARG A 269 -20.65 24.88 -27.09
C ARG A 269 -21.70 24.24 -26.17
N ALA A 270 -23.00 24.38 -26.48
CA ALA A 270 -24.07 23.76 -25.71
C ALA A 270 -24.00 22.22 -25.75
N GLU A 271 -23.78 21.63 -26.93
CA GLU A 271 -23.60 20.17 -27.10
C GLU A 271 -22.36 19.67 -26.35
N ALA A 272 -21.24 20.41 -26.43
CA ALA A 272 -20.02 20.08 -25.70
C ALA A 272 -20.20 20.12 -24.18
N LEU A 273 -20.96 21.10 -23.66
CA LEU A 273 -21.30 21.19 -22.23
C LEU A 273 -22.12 19.98 -21.77
N GLU A 274 -23.15 19.57 -22.52
CA GLU A 274 -23.95 18.39 -22.19
C GLU A 274 -23.12 17.11 -22.21
N ARG A 275 -22.29 16.94 -23.24
CA ARG A 275 -21.43 15.76 -23.39
C ARG A 275 -20.38 15.68 -22.29
N ALA A 276 -19.78 16.81 -21.90
CA ALA A 276 -18.85 16.87 -20.79
C ALA A 276 -19.52 16.55 -19.45
N ARG A 277 -20.73 17.05 -19.20
CA ARG A 277 -21.51 16.70 -17.99
C ARG A 277 -21.85 15.22 -17.95
N ALA A 278 -22.27 14.64 -19.08
CA ALA A 278 -22.58 13.21 -19.17
C ALA A 278 -21.34 12.34 -18.92
N ALA A 279 -20.17 12.74 -19.44
CA ALA A 279 -18.91 12.02 -19.22
C ALA A 279 -18.46 12.04 -17.76
N MET A 280 -18.70 13.14 -17.04
CA MET A 280 -18.34 13.28 -15.63
C MET A 280 -19.38 12.69 -14.67
N TRP A 281 -20.59 12.40 -15.15
CA TRP A 281 -21.66 11.82 -14.32
C TRP A 281 -21.26 10.42 -13.87
N GLY A 282 -21.05 10.24 -12.55
CA GLY A 282 -20.65 8.97 -11.95
C GLY A 282 -19.15 8.79 -11.73
N ALA A 283 -18.31 9.77 -12.11
CA ALA A 283 -16.85 9.68 -11.95
C ALA A 283 -16.36 9.91 -10.51
N GLY A 284 -17.26 10.19 -9.54
CA GLY A 284 -16.89 10.49 -8.15
C GLY A 284 -16.06 11.77 -7.98
N ALA A 285 -15.98 12.61 -9.01
CA ALA A 285 -15.23 13.86 -9.00
C ALA A 285 -15.90 14.91 -8.11
N THR A 286 -15.09 15.83 -7.56
CA THR A 286 -15.62 16.97 -6.80
C THR A 286 -16.39 17.93 -7.71
N PRO A 287 -17.41 18.64 -7.22
CA PRO A 287 -18.18 19.60 -8.02
C PRO A 287 -17.29 20.63 -8.76
N LEU A 288 -16.25 21.14 -8.08
CA LEU A 288 -15.30 22.08 -8.69
C LEU A 288 -14.49 21.46 -9.83
N ALA A 289 -14.08 20.20 -9.72
CA ALA A 289 -13.39 19.51 -10.79
C ALA A 289 -14.30 19.24 -12.00
N VAL A 290 -15.59 18.94 -11.75
CA VAL A 290 -16.60 18.78 -12.81
C VAL A 290 -16.83 20.10 -13.54
N GLU A 291 -16.99 21.21 -12.82
CA GLU A 291 -17.17 22.53 -13.43
C GLU A 291 -15.95 22.94 -14.27
N ALA A 292 -14.74 22.78 -13.72
CA ALA A 292 -13.49 23.08 -14.43
C ALA A 292 -13.32 22.22 -15.70
N TYR A 293 -13.63 20.92 -15.62
CA TYR A 293 -13.60 20.03 -16.78
C TYR A 293 -14.60 20.46 -17.86
N VAL A 294 -15.85 20.71 -17.47
CA VAL A 294 -16.94 21.06 -18.39
C VAL A 294 -16.65 22.38 -19.11
N GLU A 295 -16.15 23.39 -18.40
CA GLU A 295 -15.80 24.68 -18.99
C GLU A 295 -14.60 24.57 -19.93
N ALA A 296 -13.54 23.88 -19.52
CA ALA A 296 -12.34 23.67 -20.34
C ALA A 296 -12.65 22.87 -21.62
N TYR A 297 -13.45 21.80 -21.50
CA TYR A 297 -13.87 20.99 -22.65
C TYR A 297 -14.69 21.81 -23.64
N ALA A 298 -15.66 22.60 -23.16
CA ALA A 298 -16.49 23.44 -24.02
C ALA A 298 -15.69 24.56 -24.70
N ALA A 299 -14.73 25.17 -24.00
CA ALA A 299 -13.84 26.17 -24.58
C ALA A 299 -12.96 25.57 -25.69
N ALA A 300 -12.35 24.41 -25.43
CA ALA A 300 -11.51 23.71 -26.40
C ALA A 300 -12.31 23.22 -27.63
N ALA A 301 -13.52 22.67 -27.42
CA ALA A 301 -14.41 22.27 -28.50
C ALA A 301 -14.82 23.46 -29.40
N THR A 302 -15.13 24.61 -28.79
CA THR A 302 -15.47 25.84 -29.51
C THR A 302 -14.27 26.37 -30.31
N GLY A 303 -13.07 26.35 -29.72
CA GLY A 303 -11.84 26.74 -30.42
C GLY A 303 -11.56 25.85 -31.64
N ALA A 304 -11.65 24.52 -31.46
CA ALA A 304 -11.49 23.57 -32.56
C ALA A 304 -12.51 23.78 -33.69
N PHE A 305 -13.75 24.13 -33.35
CA PHE A 305 -14.79 24.48 -34.31
C PHE A 305 -14.45 25.75 -35.10
N VAL A 306 -14.07 26.84 -34.44
CA VAL A 306 -13.72 28.11 -35.09
C VAL A 306 -12.49 27.94 -36.00
N ASP A 307 -11.49 27.17 -35.57
CA ASP A 307 -10.32 26.85 -36.39
C ASP A 307 -10.68 26.00 -37.62
N ALA A 308 -11.68 25.13 -37.51
CA ALA A 308 -12.20 24.36 -38.64
C ALA A 308 -12.96 25.25 -39.62
N GLU A 309 -13.79 26.17 -39.11
CA GLU A 309 -14.52 27.15 -39.92
C GLU A 309 -13.56 28.10 -40.67
N ALA A 310 -12.56 28.62 -39.97
CA ALA A 310 -11.51 29.46 -40.57
C ALA A 310 -10.73 28.71 -41.66
N ARG A 311 -10.40 27.43 -41.44
CA ARG A 311 -9.75 26.58 -42.46
C ARG A 311 -10.66 26.28 -43.64
N ALA A 312 -11.96 26.07 -43.42
CA ALA A 312 -12.93 25.87 -44.48
C ALA A 312 -13.15 27.13 -45.33
N LEU A 313 -13.07 28.32 -44.72
CA LEU A 313 -13.13 29.59 -45.43
C LEU A 313 -11.84 29.92 -46.20
N ALA A 314 -10.67 29.47 -45.71
CA ALA A 314 -9.37 29.75 -46.32
C ALA A 314 -8.99 28.82 -47.48
N LYS A 315 -9.66 27.67 -47.63
CA LYS A 315 -9.34 26.65 -48.65
C LYS A 315 -10.42 26.64 -49.73
N ASP A 316 -10.02 26.68 -51.00
CA ASP A 316 -10.95 26.52 -52.13
C ASP A 316 -11.89 25.34 -51.86
N ARG A 317 -13.19 25.57 -52.07
CA ARG A 317 -14.30 24.71 -51.62
C ARG A 317 -14.14 23.22 -51.97
N ASP A 318 -13.41 22.93 -53.04
CA ASP A 318 -13.18 21.57 -53.54
C ASP A 318 -12.15 20.78 -52.71
N ASP A 319 -11.14 21.45 -52.14
CA ASP A 319 -10.17 20.84 -51.25
C ASP A 319 -10.74 20.60 -49.84
N ALA A 320 -11.69 21.45 -49.42
CA ALA A 320 -12.42 21.26 -48.17
C ALA A 320 -13.32 20.02 -48.24
N ALA A 321 -14.01 19.79 -49.36
CA ALA A 321 -14.82 18.59 -49.58
C ALA A 321 -13.97 17.31 -49.52
N ALA A 322 -12.79 17.30 -50.15
CA ALA A 322 -11.86 16.16 -50.10
C ALA A 322 -11.33 15.88 -48.67
N ALA A 323 -11.07 16.93 -47.89
CA ALA A 323 -10.65 16.81 -46.50
C ALA A 323 -11.77 16.27 -45.59
N VAL A 324 -13.02 16.71 -45.77
CA VAL A 324 -14.19 16.19 -45.04
C VAL A 324 -14.43 14.72 -45.35
N ILE A 325 -14.35 14.31 -46.63
CA ILE A 325 -14.51 12.90 -47.03
C ILE A 325 -13.40 12.04 -46.43
N SER A 326 -12.15 12.51 -46.45
CA SER A 326 -11.02 11.77 -45.86
C SER A 326 -11.13 11.63 -44.34
N ALA A 327 -11.57 12.68 -43.64
CA ALA A 327 -11.83 12.62 -42.20
C ALA A 327 -12.97 11.64 -41.86
N PHE A 328 -14.05 11.67 -42.64
CA PHE A 328 -15.19 10.77 -42.47
C PHE A 328 -14.80 9.30 -42.67
N ILE A 329 -14.01 8.98 -43.70
CA ILE A 329 -13.50 7.62 -43.94
C ILE A 329 -12.60 7.17 -42.78
N GLY A 330 -11.72 8.05 -42.29
CA GLY A 330 -10.87 7.76 -41.13
C GLY A 330 -11.66 7.42 -39.88
N GLU A 331 -12.75 8.15 -39.62
CA GLU A 331 -13.63 7.92 -38.47
C GLU A 331 -14.44 6.62 -38.59
N VAL A 332 -14.97 6.33 -39.79
CA VAL A 332 -15.67 5.05 -40.04
C VAL A 332 -14.72 3.88 -39.79
N VAL A 333 -13.48 3.93 -40.30
CA VAL A 333 -12.47 2.88 -40.08
C VAL A 333 -12.12 2.76 -38.59
N ALA A 334 -11.96 3.88 -37.88
CA ALA A 334 -11.68 3.86 -36.44
C ALA A 334 -12.84 3.30 -35.61
N ALA A 335 -14.09 3.61 -36.00
CA ALA A 335 -15.29 3.05 -35.38
C ALA A 335 -15.37 1.53 -35.60
N THR A 336 -15.17 1.06 -36.83
CA THR A 336 -15.18 -0.39 -37.13
C THR A 336 -14.08 -1.13 -36.36
N ARG A 337 -12.90 -0.53 -36.18
CA ARG A 337 -11.83 -1.11 -35.35
C ARG A 337 -12.21 -1.18 -33.88
N ARG A 338 -12.87 -0.15 -33.34
CA ARG A 338 -13.37 -0.17 -31.95
C ARG A 338 -14.45 -1.23 -31.75
N ASP A 339 -15.36 -1.37 -32.70
CA ASP A 339 -16.41 -2.40 -32.64
C ASP A 339 -15.81 -3.81 -32.73
N ALA A 340 -14.83 -4.03 -33.60
CA ALA A 340 -14.11 -5.29 -33.71
C ALA A 340 -13.33 -5.62 -32.42
N ALA A 341 -12.67 -4.62 -31.82
CA ALA A 341 -11.96 -4.80 -30.55
C ALA A 341 -12.93 -5.09 -29.38
N SER A 342 -14.07 -4.42 -29.32
CA SER A 342 -15.12 -4.66 -28.33
C SER A 342 -15.71 -6.07 -28.46
N ALA A 343 -15.99 -6.51 -29.68
CA ALA A 343 -16.43 -7.88 -29.96
C ALA A 343 -15.40 -8.91 -29.48
N ALA A 344 -14.12 -8.72 -29.80
CA ALA A 344 -13.04 -9.60 -29.36
C ALA A 344 -12.92 -9.66 -27.82
N LEU A 345 -13.03 -8.51 -27.13
CA LEU A 345 -13.02 -8.49 -25.66
C LEU A 345 -14.23 -9.20 -25.06
N THR A 346 -15.39 -9.14 -25.71
CA THR A 346 -16.60 -9.83 -25.26
C THR A 346 -16.45 -11.36 -25.41
N GLU A 347 -15.81 -11.83 -26.49
CA GLU A 347 -15.49 -13.26 -26.68
C GLU A 347 -14.46 -13.77 -25.66
N VAL A 348 -13.44 -12.97 -25.35
CA VAL A 348 -12.46 -13.28 -24.29
C VAL A 348 -13.14 -13.35 -22.92
N ALA A 349 -14.02 -12.39 -22.60
CA ALA A 349 -14.78 -12.39 -21.35
C ALA A 349 -15.73 -13.60 -21.23
N ALA A 350 -16.39 -13.98 -22.33
CA ALA A 350 -17.25 -15.16 -22.38
C ALA A 350 -16.44 -16.44 -22.14
N SER A 351 -15.25 -16.53 -22.72
CA SER A 351 -14.32 -17.64 -22.53
C SER A 351 -13.79 -17.72 -21.09
N SER A 352 -13.52 -16.56 -20.45
CA SER A 352 -13.13 -16.49 -19.04
C SER A 352 -14.22 -17.00 -18.10
N ARG A 353 -15.49 -16.63 -18.33
CA ARG A 353 -16.62 -17.14 -17.53
C ARG A 353 -16.81 -18.65 -17.67
N MET A 354 -16.58 -19.18 -18.88
CA MET A 354 -16.66 -20.63 -19.10
C MET A 354 -15.55 -21.36 -18.35
N LEU A 355 -14.35 -20.77 -18.24
CA LEU A 355 -13.23 -21.31 -17.47
C LEU A 355 -13.51 -21.37 -15.97
N GLU A 356 -14.03 -20.30 -15.37
CA GLU A 356 -14.38 -20.26 -13.94
C GLU A 356 -15.40 -21.34 -13.56
N VAL A 357 -16.36 -21.60 -14.45
CA VAL A 357 -17.37 -22.66 -14.28
C VAL A 357 -16.73 -24.04 -14.34
N ILE A 358 -15.77 -24.26 -15.24
CA ILE A 358 -15.05 -25.53 -15.35
C ILE A 358 -14.17 -25.76 -14.11
N GLU A 359 -13.44 -24.74 -13.66
CA GLU A 359 -12.62 -24.78 -12.45
C GLU A 359 -13.46 -25.15 -11.22
N SER A 360 -14.57 -24.46 -11.00
CA SER A 360 -15.49 -24.75 -9.90
C SER A 360 -16.01 -26.20 -9.91
N ARG A 361 -16.27 -26.75 -11.10
CA ARG A 361 -16.70 -28.14 -11.28
C ARG A 361 -15.57 -29.16 -11.03
N ILE A 362 -14.34 -28.82 -11.40
CA ILE A 362 -13.18 -29.66 -11.08
C ILE A 362 -12.96 -29.70 -9.57
N LEU A 363 -13.05 -28.56 -8.87
CA LEU A 363 -12.94 -28.50 -7.42
C LEU A 363 -14.04 -29.32 -6.72
N GLN A 364 -15.29 -29.23 -7.18
CA GLN A 364 -16.37 -30.09 -6.66
C GLN A 364 -16.08 -31.58 -6.82
N LEU A 365 -15.51 -32.01 -7.96
CA LEU A 365 -15.10 -33.39 -8.16
C LEU A 365 -13.97 -33.80 -7.21
N VAL A 366 -13.04 -32.89 -6.91
CA VAL A 366 -11.96 -33.15 -5.96
C VAL A 366 -12.52 -33.40 -4.57
N ASP A 367 -13.43 -32.55 -4.12
CA ASP A 367 -14.08 -32.65 -2.82
C ASP A 367 -14.92 -33.94 -2.71
N GLU A 368 -15.69 -34.27 -3.76
CA GLU A 368 -16.52 -35.48 -3.82
C GLU A 368 -15.69 -36.79 -3.78
N ASN A 369 -14.44 -36.76 -4.24
CA ASN A 369 -13.53 -37.92 -4.25
C ASN A 369 -12.48 -37.87 -3.14
N GLY A 370 -12.67 -37.01 -2.13
CA GLY A 370 -11.79 -36.94 -0.96
C GLY A 370 -10.34 -36.55 -1.28
N GLY A 371 -10.12 -35.83 -2.38
CA GLY A 371 -8.79 -35.42 -2.82
C GLY A 371 -7.95 -36.50 -3.51
N GLU A 372 -8.43 -37.74 -3.60
CA GLU A 372 -7.68 -38.86 -4.19
C GLU A 372 -8.20 -39.24 -5.58
N PHE A 373 -7.75 -38.54 -6.63
CA PHE A 373 -7.90 -39.03 -7.99
C PHE A 373 -6.68 -38.68 -8.85
N THR A 374 -6.38 -39.55 -9.82
CA THR A 374 -5.26 -39.34 -10.75
C THR A 374 -5.66 -38.33 -11.83
N ALA A 375 -4.70 -37.54 -12.32
CA ALA A 375 -4.95 -36.60 -13.42
C ALA A 375 -5.53 -37.30 -14.67
N SER A 376 -5.19 -38.59 -14.88
CA SER A 376 -5.75 -39.44 -15.93
C SER A 376 -7.22 -39.83 -15.72
N ALA A 377 -7.72 -39.83 -14.48
CA ALA A 377 -9.12 -40.14 -14.17
C ALA A 377 -10.05 -38.91 -14.26
N LEU A 378 -9.51 -37.70 -14.15
CA LEU A 378 -10.27 -36.45 -14.20
C LEU A 378 -11.20 -36.33 -15.43
N PRO A 379 -10.78 -36.59 -16.68
CA PRO A 379 -11.68 -36.43 -17.82
C PRO A 379 -12.83 -37.44 -17.80
N LEU A 380 -12.57 -38.68 -17.35
CA LEU A 380 -13.60 -39.71 -17.22
C LEU A 380 -14.62 -39.35 -16.14
N LEU A 381 -14.16 -38.88 -14.97
CA LEU A 381 -15.02 -38.45 -13.87
C LEU A 381 -15.84 -37.20 -14.25
N TYR A 382 -15.21 -36.24 -14.91
CA TYR A 382 -15.87 -35.02 -15.37
C TYR A 382 -16.97 -35.32 -16.39
N THR A 383 -16.69 -36.19 -17.37
CA THR A 383 -17.71 -36.64 -18.34
C THR A 383 -18.80 -37.48 -17.68
N LYS A 384 -18.46 -38.32 -16.72
CA LYS A 384 -19.44 -39.12 -15.97
C LYS A 384 -20.38 -38.26 -15.13
N ARG A 385 -19.88 -37.20 -14.48
CA ARG A 385 -20.65 -36.34 -13.58
C ARG A 385 -21.47 -35.28 -14.32
N TYR A 386 -20.86 -34.62 -15.30
CA TYR A 386 -21.46 -33.45 -15.96
C TYR A 386 -21.93 -33.73 -17.39
N GLY A 387 -21.69 -34.92 -17.95
CA GLY A 387 -22.07 -35.26 -19.32
C GLY A 387 -21.29 -34.51 -20.40
N LEU A 388 -20.23 -33.79 -20.04
CA LEU A 388 -19.43 -32.95 -20.92
C LEU A 388 -18.01 -33.52 -21.05
N LYS A 389 -17.45 -33.47 -22.26
CA LYS A 389 -16.02 -33.77 -22.46
C LYS A 389 -15.21 -32.58 -21.96
N LEU A 390 -14.26 -32.84 -21.07
CA LEU A 390 -13.28 -31.83 -20.64
C LEU A 390 -12.29 -31.59 -21.80
N ASP A 391 -12.34 -30.43 -22.42
CA ASP A 391 -11.41 -30.06 -23.49
C ASP A 391 -10.16 -29.39 -22.92
N TRP A 392 -9.11 -30.18 -22.79
CA TRP A 392 -7.80 -29.79 -22.27
C TRP A 392 -7.14 -28.68 -23.10
N LYS A 393 -7.48 -28.58 -24.39
CA LYS A 393 -6.93 -27.53 -25.27
C LYS A 393 -7.57 -26.19 -25.00
N ALA A 394 -8.87 -26.16 -24.68
CA ALA A 394 -9.60 -24.93 -24.37
C ALA A 394 -9.21 -24.35 -22.99
N LEU A 395 -8.80 -25.21 -22.05
CA LEU A 395 -8.38 -24.81 -20.70
C LEU A 395 -6.97 -24.19 -20.63
N GLY A 396 -6.13 -24.47 -21.63
CA GLY A 396 -4.71 -24.15 -21.59
C GLY A 396 -3.94 -25.06 -20.62
N PHE A 397 -2.86 -25.69 -21.10
CA PHE A 397 -2.07 -26.63 -20.30
C PHE A 397 -1.46 -25.98 -19.04
N GLU A 398 -1.10 -24.69 -19.08
CA GLU A 398 -0.51 -23.98 -17.94
C GLU A 398 -1.49 -23.76 -16.80
N ARG A 399 -2.69 -23.22 -17.08
CA ARG A 399 -3.70 -22.95 -16.05
C ARG A 399 -4.16 -24.22 -15.36
N LEU A 400 -4.37 -25.29 -16.12
CA LEU A 400 -4.71 -26.59 -15.55
C LEU A 400 -3.55 -27.20 -14.76
N GLY A 401 -2.31 -26.99 -15.21
CA GLY A 401 -1.11 -27.34 -14.45
C GLY A 401 -1.07 -26.63 -13.10
N HIS A 402 -1.34 -25.32 -13.06
CA HIS A 402 -1.45 -24.54 -11.84
C HIS A 402 -2.57 -25.01 -10.92
N LEU A 403 -3.74 -25.30 -11.48
CA LEU A 403 -4.89 -25.79 -10.72
C LEU A 403 -4.62 -27.19 -10.13
N ILE A 404 -3.96 -28.07 -10.87
CA ILE A 404 -3.55 -29.39 -10.36
C ILE A 404 -2.44 -29.25 -9.31
N GLN A 405 -1.50 -28.32 -9.48
CA GLN A 405 -0.44 -28.05 -8.52
C GLN A 405 -0.96 -27.41 -7.24
N SER A 406 -1.94 -26.51 -7.31
CA SER A 406 -2.58 -25.91 -6.13
C SER A 406 -3.41 -26.93 -5.34
N LEU A 407 -3.97 -27.92 -6.03
CA LEU A 407 -4.70 -29.04 -5.40
C LEU A 407 -3.79 -30.10 -4.77
N ARG A 408 -2.49 -30.11 -5.07
CA ARG A 408 -1.52 -30.95 -4.36
C ARG A 408 -1.25 -30.36 -2.98
N VAL A 409 -2.18 -30.54 -2.07
CA VAL A 409 -1.94 -30.39 -0.63
C VAL A 409 -0.79 -31.33 -0.27
N PRO A 410 0.26 -30.88 0.44
CA PRO A 410 1.28 -31.78 0.94
C PRO A 410 0.60 -32.80 1.85
N VAL A 411 0.67 -34.07 1.45
CA VAL A 411 0.22 -35.21 2.26
C VAL A 411 0.93 -35.12 3.60
N MET A 412 0.22 -34.66 4.63
CA MET A 412 0.64 -34.93 6.01
C MET A 412 0.53 -36.43 6.19
N LEU A 413 1.68 -37.11 6.10
CA LEU A 413 1.81 -38.50 6.50
C LEU A 413 1.38 -38.59 7.97
N PRO A 414 0.49 -39.53 8.34
CA PRO A 414 0.10 -39.72 9.73
C PRO A 414 1.35 -40.07 10.55
N PRO A 415 1.42 -39.63 11.82
CA PRO A 415 2.52 -39.99 12.71
C PRO A 415 2.57 -41.52 12.87
N GLY A 416 3.53 -42.16 12.19
CA GLY A 416 3.72 -43.62 12.22
C GLY A 416 4.04 -44.29 10.88
N PHE A 417 4.02 -43.58 9.75
CA PHE A 417 4.39 -44.21 8.47
C PHE A 417 5.92 -44.34 8.33
N VAL A 418 6.43 -45.57 8.38
CA VAL A 418 7.83 -45.90 8.07
C VAL A 418 7.88 -46.44 6.63
N PRO A 419 8.62 -45.81 5.71
CA PRO A 419 8.71 -46.31 4.34
C PRO A 419 9.44 -47.67 4.30
N PRO A 420 9.02 -48.60 3.42
CA PRO A 420 9.68 -49.89 3.27
C PRO A 420 11.10 -49.68 2.74
N GLY A 421 12.11 -49.97 3.57
CA GLY A 421 13.53 -49.81 3.23
C GLY A 421 14.38 -49.06 4.25
N ALA A 422 13.80 -48.51 5.32
CA ALA A 422 14.58 -47.92 6.40
C ALA A 422 15.31 -49.01 7.22
N PRO A 423 16.63 -48.90 7.46
CA PRO A 423 17.37 -49.84 8.30
C PRO A 423 16.85 -49.78 9.75
N PRO A 424 16.79 -50.91 10.48
CA PRO A 424 16.28 -50.94 11.84
C PRO A 424 17.19 -50.11 12.77
N PRO A 425 16.62 -49.34 13.72
CA PRO A 425 17.41 -48.66 14.72
C PRO A 425 18.15 -49.68 15.61
N PRO A 426 19.35 -49.34 16.12
CA PRO A 426 20.15 -50.25 16.92
C PRO A 426 19.44 -50.64 18.21
N ILE A 427 19.42 -51.96 18.45
CA ILE A 427 18.88 -52.60 19.64
C ILE A 427 19.72 -52.16 20.85
N MET A 428 19.18 -51.24 21.66
CA MET A 428 19.74 -50.93 22.97
C MET A 428 19.22 -51.94 23.98
N ILE A 429 20.11 -52.86 24.37
CA ILE A 429 19.89 -53.86 25.40
C ILE A 429 19.95 -53.18 26.78
N GLY A 430 18.81 -53.15 27.47
CA GLY A 430 18.66 -53.51 28.88
C GLY A 430 19.31 -52.62 29.96
N SER A 431 18.45 -51.92 30.71
CA SER A 431 18.59 -51.88 32.17
C SER A 431 17.24 -51.61 32.83
N HIS A 432 16.79 -52.63 33.58
CA HIS A 432 15.61 -52.66 34.44
C HIS A 432 15.67 -51.64 35.58
N SER A 433 14.53 -51.01 35.91
CA SER A 433 14.02 -50.80 37.29
C SER A 433 12.76 -49.92 37.35
N PRO A 434 11.94 -49.99 38.42
CA PRO A 434 10.53 -50.35 38.26
C PRO A 434 9.51 -49.29 38.71
N LEU A 435 8.27 -49.52 38.26
CA LEU A 435 6.97 -49.31 38.94
C LEU A 435 6.97 -48.44 40.19
N ILE A 436 6.45 -47.21 40.09
CA ILE A 436 5.57 -46.62 41.12
C ILE A 436 4.49 -45.78 40.42
N ASN A 437 3.26 -46.28 40.45
CA ASN A 437 2.03 -45.47 40.41
C ASN A 437 1.68 -45.16 41.88
N PRO A 438 1.12 -43.98 42.20
CA PRO A 438 -0.22 -44.09 42.76
C PRO A 438 -1.19 -43.00 42.28
N LEU A 439 -2.43 -43.45 42.20
CA LEU A 439 -3.66 -42.67 42.25
C LEU A 439 -3.58 -41.52 43.28
N MET A 440 -4.14 -40.36 42.92
CA MET A 440 -5.04 -39.65 43.83
C MET A 440 -6.21 -38.99 43.06
N PRO A 441 -7.42 -38.97 43.66
CA PRO A 441 -8.65 -38.51 43.05
C PRO A 441 -9.02 -37.08 43.47
N GLY A 442 -10.03 -36.49 42.81
CA GLY A 442 -10.88 -35.47 43.44
C GLY A 442 -10.88 -34.10 42.77
N ALA A 443 -11.64 -33.98 41.67
CA ALA A 443 -12.17 -32.72 41.21
C ALA A 443 -13.46 -32.38 41.99
N PRO A 444 -13.60 -31.18 42.59
CA PRO A 444 -14.90 -30.68 43.04
C PRO A 444 -15.63 -29.89 41.94
N PRO A 445 -16.98 -29.90 41.94
CA PRO A 445 -17.80 -29.47 40.80
C PRO A 445 -17.99 -27.95 40.73
N LEU A 446 -18.14 -27.48 39.49
CA LEU A 446 -18.61 -26.15 39.11
C LEU A 446 -20.08 -25.96 39.56
N PRO A 447 -20.45 -24.83 40.17
CA PRO A 447 -21.85 -24.47 40.33
C PRO A 447 -22.38 -23.84 39.04
N GLY A 448 -23.44 -24.44 38.51
CA GLY A 448 -24.23 -23.91 37.41
C GLY A 448 -24.89 -22.58 37.76
N GLY A 449 -24.81 -21.64 36.82
CA GLY A 449 -25.61 -20.43 36.79
C GLY A 449 -26.31 -20.34 35.44
N MET A 450 -27.56 -20.79 35.39
CA MET A 450 -28.48 -20.43 34.32
C MET A 450 -28.77 -18.93 34.40
N TYR A 451 -28.50 -18.19 33.33
CA TYR A 451 -29.11 -16.90 33.08
C TYR A 451 -29.68 -16.90 31.66
N TYR A 452 -31.01 -17.04 31.58
CA TYR A 452 -31.78 -16.69 30.40
C TYR A 452 -31.76 -15.16 30.25
N GLY A 453 -30.97 -14.65 29.32
CA GLY A 453 -31.06 -13.26 28.86
C GLY A 453 -32.09 -13.16 27.74
N THR A 454 -33.33 -12.83 28.09
CA THR A 454 -34.38 -12.46 27.13
C THR A 454 -33.98 -11.20 26.38
N HIS A 455 -33.90 -11.29 25.05
CA HIS A 455 -33.82 -10.14 24.15
C HIS A 455 -35.03 -9.24 24.36
N GLN A 456 -34.80 -8.05 24.92
CA GLN A 456 -35.79 -6.97 24.97
C GLN A 456 -35.56 -6.07 23.74
N PRO A 457 -36.56 -5.90 22.85
CA PRO A 457 -36.42 -4.99 21.72
C PRO A 457 -36.42 -3.52 22.18
N PRO A 458 -35.73 -2.62 21.47
CA PRO A 458 -35.67 -1.21 21.82
C PRO A 458 -37.05 -0.53 21.69
N PRO A 459 -37.37 0.45 22.53
CA PRO A 459 -38.62 1.21 22.42
C PRO A 459 -38.63 2.10 21.16
N PRO A 460 -39.83 2.39 20.61
CA PRO A 460 -39.96 3.16 19.37
C PRO A 460 -39.51 4.61 19.56
N VAL A 461 -38.76 5.07 18.56
CA VAL A 461 -38.29 6.46 18.42
C VAL A 461 -39.50 7.37 18.23
N ALA A 462 -39.68 8.33 19.15
CA ALA A 462 -40.70 9.35 19.04
C ALA A 462 -40.40 10.25 17.82
N ALA A 463 -41.38 10.35 16.93
CA ALA A 463 -41.38 11.24 15.78
C ALA A 463 -41.31 12.70 16.26
N ALA A 464 -40.17 13.35 16.00
CA ALA A 464 -40.05 14.79 16.18
C ALA A 464 -40.73 15.51 15.00
N SER A 465 -41.70 16.34 15.35
CA SER A 465 -42.48 17.21 14.47
C SER A 465 -41.60 18.09 13.58
N ALA A 466 -41.92 18.11 12.29
CA ALA A 466 -41.44 19.10 11.34
C ALA A 466 -42.06 20.48 11.64
N PRO A 467 -41.29 21.58 11.62
CA PRO A 467 -41.86 22.92 11.53
C PRO A 467 -42.14 23.30 10.06
N ALA A 468 -43.30 23.92 9.87
CA ALA A 468 -43.82 24.46 8.61
C ALA A 468 -42.96 25.62 8.05
N PRO A 469 -43.03 25.92 6.73
CA PRO A 469 -42.17 26.89 6.08
C PRO A 469 -42.62 28.33 6.36
N ALA A 470 -41.67 29.20 6.68
CA ALA A 470 -41.85 30.64 6.76
C ALA A 470 -41.29 31.31 5.50
N ASP A 471 -42.03 32.32 5.08
CA ASP A 471 -41.96 33.03 3.82
C ASP A 471 -40.65 33.75 3.49
N ALA A 472 -40.53 33.97 2.18
CA ALA A 472 -39.59 34.83 1.47
C ALA A 472 -39.32 36.19 2.13
N ILE A 473 -38.07 36.65 2.03
CA ILE A 473 -37.67 38.03 1.68
C ILE A 473 -36.20 37.99 1.24
N ALA A 474 -35.93 38.46 0.02
CA ALA A 474 -34.60 38.63 -0.56
C ALA A 474 -33.96 39.95 -0.05
N PRO A 475 -32.62 40.04 0.11
CA PRO A 475 -31.98 41.30 0.44
C PRO A 475 -31.65 42.12 -0.80
N GLN A 476 -32.41 43.20 -0.94
CA GLN A 476 -32.26 44.38 -1.79
C GLN A 476 -30.99 45.20 -1.42
N ALA A 477 -29.80 44.59 -1.47
CA ALA A 477 -28.55 45.24 -1.02
C ALA A 477 -27.44 45.32 -2.09
N ALA A 478 -27.66 44.77 -3.29
CA ALA A 478 -26.66 44.81 -4.37
C ALA A 478 -27.02 45.77 -5.54
N LEU A 479 -28.20 46.41 -5.53
CA LEU A 479 -28.63 47.31 -6.61
C LEU A 479 -28.23 48.79 -6.42
N ASP A 480 -27.72 49.17 -5.25
CA ASP A 480 -27.40 50.58 -4.94
C ASP A 480 -25.91 50.95 -5.05
N ALA A 481 -25.01 49.99 -5.36
CA ALA A 481 -23.57 50.24 -5.42
C ALA A 481 -23.02 50.64 -6.81
N ALA A 482 -23.83 50.68 -7.87
CA ALA A 482 -23.35 50.99 -9.22
C ALA A 482 -23.91 52.30 -9.82
N ARG A 483 -24.69 53.08 -9.05
CA ARG A 483 -25.35 54.29 -9.57
C ARG A 483 -24.70 55.62 -9.14
N ASN A 484 -23.63 55.60 -8.34
CA ASN A 484 -22.87 56.81 -7.99
C ASN A 484 -21.39 56.47 -7.76
N ALA A 485 -20.61 56.51 -8.83
CA ALA A 485 -19.18 56.80 -8.78
C ALA A 485 -18.90 57.85 -9.88
N PRO A 486 -18.04 58.86 -9.60
CA PRO A 486 -17.92 60.08 -10.40
C PRO A 486 -17.38 59.89 -11.82
#